data_AF-A0A7X2LY88-F1
#
_entry.id   AF-A0A7X2LY88-F1
#
_cell.length_a   1.000
_cell.length_b   1.000
_cell.length_c   1.000
_cell.angle_alpha   90.00
_cell.angle_beta   90.00
_cell.angle_gamma   90.00
#
_symmetry.space_group_name_H-M   'P 1'
#
loop_
_entity.id
_entity.type
_entity.pdbx_description
1 polymer ?
#
loop_
_entity_poly.entity_id
_entity_poly.type
_entity_poly.pdbx_seq_one_letter_code
_entity_poly.pdbx_strand_id
1 'polypeptide(L)'
;MTDARPDPIEPGAAPASEGQPAHVELTPRQQQIMELLRAGKVNKEIARELGIGVGTVKQHVVTLFKRLNVRNRTMAVTRGMVLAEPRPAETHEHTATAAPSPATGMLERRPCAVLSLALPAEADDAAVRRLHDSLAALACDLDAVFVARRGNAGDLIFGLHQVGERDLLRAMACAQRLYETFSAEAPALAGAMRGGLTVGIVVASMLRNGGWSGEAIVSTAIAGARELQEQAPAGQLALGRPVFDVMQAQGIRSDALFGAGTAPGAVAFNALAGMDWHGERIAYPLVGRADERKTLERCLRDAAAGQGGLLLLEGETGMGKSRLCKALLAQCRQAQGHAVAYAVPQDAAQRDTAGGVIAMLDGSQPRPGAPLVAVVDDYHFLSPQQRLAVLERAYKSAQAGALVVLSGRRVPETGAAGSTDDVPVVRLALSRLSGKEIEALVRQVPGAQGMPAAQVQHIVADAAGVPLFAVELARHCHEVGVALPLLVIVIARLDSLHLDRKLLRVAARRSLPPTTAEIAAMLGQAPDTVADAVQRAVASGVLREDADGRLDFGHPLLRKIIDYLSLE
;
A
#
# COMPACT_ATOMS: atom_id res chain seq x y z
N MET A 1 16.92 -69.04 -8.61
CA MET A 1 16.09 -70.20 -8.22
C MET A 1 15.59 -69.89 -6.81
N THR A 2 14.37 -69.34 -6.73
CA THR A 2 13.15 -70.00 -6.21
C THR A 2 13.20 -70.09 -4.68
N ASP A 3 12.57 -69.21 -3.92
CA ASP A 3 11.11 -68.98 -3.75
C ASP A 3 10.37 -70.23 -3.23
N ALA A 4 9.83 -70.12 -2.01
CA ALA A 4 8.43 -70.40 -1.66
C ALA A 4 8.24 -70.65 -0.14
N ARG A 5 7.49 -69.74 0.51
CA ARG A 5 6.62 -70.03 1.69
C ARG A 5 5.34 -70.76 1.24
N PRO A 6 4.42 -71.25 2.11
CA PRO A 6 3.37 -70.44 2.81
C PRO A 6 3.05 -70.91 4.28
N ASP A 7 2.78 -70.02 5.28
CA ASP A 7 1.51 -69.37 5.79
C ASP A 7 0.53 -70.29 6.58
N PRO A 8 -0.43 -69.80 7.43
CA PRO A 8 -0.54 -68.58 8.28
C PRO A 8 -1.16 -68.84 9.70
N ILE A 9 -1.39 -67.79 10.52
CA ILE A 9 -2.66 -67.40 11.20
C ILE A 9 -2.44 -66.21 12.16
N GLU A 10 -3.22 -65.14 11.95
CA GLU A 10 -3.57 -64.04 12.87
C GLU A 10 -5.07 -64.23 13.27
N PRO A 11 -5.65 -63.64 14.36
CA PRO A 11 -5.85 -62.17 14.46
C PRO A 11 -5.98 -61.52 15.88
N GLY A 12 -5.80 -60.18 15.96
CA GLY A 12 -6.82 -59.27 16.56
C GLY A 12 -6.56 -58.48 17.88
N ALA A 13 -6.44 -57.14 17.71
CA ALA A 13 -7.01 -56.02 18.52
C ALA A 13 -6.16 -55.18 19.54
N ALA A 14 -5.81 -53.97 19.06
CA ALA A 14 -5.78 -52.62 19.69
C ALA A 14 -4.81 -52.23 20.85
N PRO A 15 -3.93 -51.22 20.65
CA PRO A 15 -3.32 -50.47 21.74
C PRO A 15 -4.12 -49.19 22.09
N ALA A 16 -4.31 -48.98 23.40
CA ALA A 16 -4.89 -47.79 23.99
C ALA A 16 -3.83 -46.75 24.41
N SER A 17 -4.29 -45.50 24.45
CA SER A 17 -3.70 -44.27 25.02
C SER A 17 -2.83 -43.40 24.10
N GLU A 18 -3.54 -42.49 23.42
CA GLU A 18 -3.07 -41.26 22.80
C GLU A 18 -2.36 -40.37 23.84
N GLY A 19 -1.08 -40.09 23.60
CA GLY A 19 -0.33 -39.05 24.30
C GLY A 19 -0.72 -37.67 23.76
N GLN A 20 -1.23 -36.82 24.66
CA GLN A 20 -1.62 -35.43 24.44
C GLN A 20 -0.57 -34.60 23.65
N PRO A 21 -1.00 -33.68 22.76
CA PRO A 21 -0.10 -32.81 22.02
C PRO A 21 0.53 -31.73 22.93
N ALA A 22 1.84 -31.51 22.77
CA ALA A 22 2.62 -30.56 23.55
C ALA A 22 2.11 -29.11 23.39
N HIS A 23 1.57 -28.56 24.48
CA HIS A 23 1.27 -27.14 24.64
C HIS A 23 2.56 -26.30 24.45
N VAL A 24 2.48 -25.18 23.73
CA VAL A 24 3.53 -24.16 23.80
C VAL A 24 3.44 -23.47 25.16
N GLU A 25 4.05 -24.08 26.19
CA GLU A 25 4.13 -23.48 27.52
C GLU A 25 5.07 -22.28 27.48
N LEU A 26 4.46 -21.08 27.55
CA LEU A 26 5.20 -19.86 27.79
C LEU A 26 5.81 -19.94 29.20
N THR A 27 7.09 -19.58 29.32
CA THR A 27 7.72 -19.47 30.64
C THR A 27 6.97 -18.45 31.50
N PRO A 28 7.00 -18.55 32.85
CA PRO A 28 6.34 -17.57 33.73
C PRO A 28 6.71 -16.13 33.40
N ARG A 29 7.97 -15.91 32.99
CA ARG A 29 8.45 -14.60 32.56
C ARG A 29 7.86 -14.13 31.24
N GLN A 30 7.68 -15.03 30.28
CA GLN A 30 7.02 -14.74 29.01
C GLN A 30 5.53 -14.48 29.18
N GLN A 31 4.86 -15.14 30.12
CA GLN A 31 3.46 -14.88 30.47
C GLN A 31 3.28 -13.47 31.06
N GLN A 32 4.11 -13.10 32.03
CA GLN A 32 4.12 -11.73 32.60
C GLN A 32 4.34 -10.66 31.53
N ILE A 33 5.26 -10.90 30.60
CA ILE A 33 5.51 -9.98 29.48
C ILE A 33 4.32 -9.96 28.52
N MET A 34 3.69 -11.10 28.23
CA MET A 34 2.49 -11.18 27.41
C MET A 34 1.32 -10.39 28.02
N GLU A 35 1.09 -10.49 29.33
CA GLU A 35 0.06 -9.73 30.04
C GLU A 35 0.29 -8.22 29.95
N LEU A 36 1.54 -7.77 30.17
CA LEU A 36 1.86 -6.35 30.06
C LEU A 36 1.83 -5.86 28.59
N LEU A 37 2.15 -6.72 27.63
CA LEU A 37 1.97 -6.43 26.21
C LEU A 37 0.49 -6.25 25.86
N ARG A 38 -0.40 -7.13 26.36
CA ARG A 38 -1.87 -7.04 26.22
C ARG A 38 -2.42 -5.77 26.88
N ALA A 39 -1.85 -5.36 28.00
CA ALA A 39 -2.18 -4.10 28.67
C ALA A 39 -1.62 -2.85 27.96
N GLY A 40 -1.03 -3.00 26.77
CA GLY A 40 -0.54 -1.88 25.96
C GLY A 40 0.77 -1.23 26.44
N LYS A 41 1.46 -1.82 27.43
CA LYS A 41 2.66 -1.22 28.05
C LYS A 41 3.87 -1.22 27.12
N VAL A 42 4.58 -0.12 26.93
CA VAL A 42 5.81 -0.11 26.11
C VAL A 42 6.98 -0.81 26.82
N ASN A 43 8.00 -1.26 26.10
CA ASN A 43 9.11 -2.04 26.68
C ASN A 43 9.80 -1.35 27.88
N LYS A 44 9.84 -0.02 27.89
CA LYS A 44 10.36 0.78 29.02
C LYS A 44 9.46 0.71 30.26
N GLU A 45 8.15 0.67 30.06
CA GLU A 45 7.17 0.50 31.14
C GLU A 45 7.18 -0.93 31.66
N ILE A 46 7.24 -1.93 30.76
CA ILE A 46 7.39 -3.34 31.11
C ILE A 46 8.67 -3.56 31.93
N ALA A 47 9.78 -2.95 31.50
CA ALA A 47 11.06 -3.01 32.21
C ALA A 47 10.95 -2.46 33.64
N ARG A 48 10.30 -1.29 33.79
CA ARG A 48 10.06 -0.68 35.10
C ARG A 48 9.14 -1.52 35.98
N GLU A 49 8.07 -2.07 35.40
CA GLU A 49 7.05 -2.84 36.11
C GLU A 49 7.55 -4.23 36.53
N LEU A 50 8.45 -4.82 35.74
CA LEU A 50 9.05 -6.13 36.01
C LEU A 50 10.44 -6.07 36.66
N GLY A 51 10.95 -4.87 36.98
CA GLY A 51 12.24 -4.65 37.63
C GLY A 51 13.46 -5.16 36.83
N ILE A 52 13.39 -5.16 35.49
CA ILE A 52 14.47 -5.66 34.62
C ILE A 52 14.94 -4.62 33.60
N GLY A 53 16.12 -4.86 33.03
CA GLY A 53 16.66 -4.00 31.97
C GLY A 53 15.78 -4.01 30.71
N VAL A 54 15.68 -2.85 30.05
CA VAL A 54 14.93 -2.72 28.77
C VAL A 54 15.49 -3.69 27.71
N GLY A 55 16.80 -3.91 27.68
CA GLY A 55 17.44 -4.89 26.79
C GLY A 55 16.97 -6.33 27.07
N THR A 56 16.75 -6.69 28.33
CA THR A 56 16.22 -8.00 28.75
C THR A 56 14.77 -8.17 28.31
N VAL A 57 13.95 -7.12 28.43
CA VAL A 57 12.57 -7.12 27.88
C VAL A 57 12.59 -7.32 26.37
N LYS A 58 13.48 -6.63 25.63
CA LYS A 58 13.61 -6.79 24.17
C LYS A 58 13.92 -8.24 23.79
N GLN A 59 14.87 -8.87 24.47
CA GLN A 59 15.21 -10.27 24.23
C GLN A 59 14.02 -11.20 24.50
N HIS A 60 13.29 -10.99 25.59
CA HIS A 60 12.11 -11.78 25.88
C HIS A 60 10.99 -11.57 24.84
N VAL A 61 10.75 -10.34 24.39
CA VAL A 61 9.74 -10.02 23.38
C VAL A 61 10.10 -10.65 22.03
N VAL A 62 11.36 -10.60 21.60
CA VAL A 62 11.83 -11.24 20.37
C VAL A 62 11.68 -12.76 20.46
N THR A 63 12.08 -13.37 21.57
CA THR A 63 11.93 -14.83 21.79
C THR A 63 10.47 -15.23 21.88
N LEU A 64 9.63 -14.41 22.50
CA LEU A 64 8.19 -14.59 22.57
C LEU A 64 7.55 -14.54 21.18
N PHE A 65 7.93 -13.57 20.35
CA PHE A 65 7.41 -13.43 19.00
C PHE A 65 7.83 -14.60 18.10
N LYS A 66 9.09 -15.04 18.20
CA LYS A 66 9.57 -16.24 17.52
C LYS A 66 8.78 -17.48 17.95
N ARG A 67 8.57 -17.68 19.26
CA ARG A 67 7.79 -18.82 19.78
C ARG A 67 6.33 -18.79 19.33
N LEU A 68 5.74 -17.62 19.21
CA LEU A 68 4.35 -17.44 18.79
C LEU A 68 4.20 -17.36 17.25
N ASN A 69 5.30 -17.42 16.50
CA ASN A 69 5.36 -17.21 15.05
C ASN A 69 4.67 -15.91 14.60
N VAL A 70 4.82 -14.84 15.38
CA VAL A 70 4.20 -13.52 15.14
C VAL A 70 5.25 -12.50 14.75
N ARG A 71 4.90 -11.59 13.85
CA ARG A 71 5.84 -10.61 13.29
C ARG A 71 5.85 -9.29 14.04
N ASN A 72 4.78 -8.98 14.77
CA ASN A 72 4.66 -7.74 15.51
C ASN A 72 3.92 -7.94 16.83
N ARG A 73 4.00 -6.90 17.65
CA ARG A 73 3.39 -6.82 18.98
C ARG A 73 1.89 -7.04 18.96
N THR A 74 1.19 -6.47 17.98
CA THR A 74 -0.25 -6.60 17.83
C THR A 74 -0.64 -8.05 17.59
N MET A 75 0.05 -8.74 16.67
CA MET A 75 -0.14 -10.17 16.42
C MET A 75 0.14 -11.03 17.67
N ALA A 76 1.12 -10.67 18.49
CA ALA A 76 1.41 -11.39 19.73
C ALA A 76 0.26 -11.25 20.75
N VAL A 77 -0.32 -10.05 20.85
CA VAL A 77 -1.47 -9.74 21.70
C VAL A 77 -2.72 -10.47 21.20
N THR A 78 -2.99 -10.44 19.88
CA THR A 78 -4.14 -11.10 19.24
C THR A 78 -4.03 -12.62 19.23
N ARG A 79 -2.88 -13.22 18.87
CA ARG A 79 -2.68 -14.67 18.96
C ARG A 79 -2.65 -15.17 20.40
N GLY A 80 -2.23 -14.33 21.34
CA GLY A 80 -2.38 -14.63 22.76
C GLY A 80 -3.84 -14.81 23.17
N MET A 81 -4.80 -14.16 22.50
CA MET A 81 -6.23 -14.26 22.79
C MET A 81 -6.91 -15.45 22.12
N VAL A 82 -6.29 -16.03 21.08
CA VAL A 82 -6.81 -17.19 20.32
C VAL A 82 -5.94 -18.41 20.59
N LEU A 83 -6.15 -19.07 21.72
CA LEU A 83 -5.80 -20.48 21.89
C LEU A 83 -7.00 -21.35 21.50
N ALA A 84 -7.30 -21.39 20.20
CA ALA A 84 -8.08 -22.45 19.56
C ALA A 84 -7.95 -22.37 18.04
N GLU A 85 -7.40 -23.45 17.48
CA GLU A 85 -7.50 -23.93 16.09
C GLU A 85 -6.48 -23.52 15.01
N PRO A 86 -6.14 -24.46 14.10
CA PRO A 86 -4.90 -24.46 13.33
C PRO A 86 -5.09 -24.10 11.85
N ARG A 87 -4.01 -23.62 11.20
CA ARG A 87 -3.82 -23.70 9.74
C ARG A 87 -2.40 -24.18 9.40
N PRO A 88 -2.24 -24.89 8.28
CA PRO A 88 -1.05 -25.70 7.98
C PRO A 88 0.17 -24.84 7.62
N ALA A 89 1.35 -25.38 7.92
CA ALA A 89 2.64 -24.77 7.69
C ALA A 89 3.10 -25.00 6.23
N GLU A 90 3.48 -23.93 5.55
CA GLU A 90 4.31 -24.00 4.33
C GLU A 90 5.79 -23.94 4.75
N THR A 91 6.52 -25.00 4.41
CA THR A 91 7.97 -25.14 4.57
C THR A 91 8.71 -24.23 3.59
N HIS A 92 9.38 -23.21 4.10
CA HIS A 92 10.49 -22.56 3.40
C HIS A 92 11.78 -22.77 4.20
N GLU A 93 12.64 -23.62 3.65
CA GLU A 93 14.05 -23.71 4.03
C GLU A 93 14.75 -22.38 3.70
N HIS A 94 15.20 -21.67 4.73
CA HIS A 94 16.20 -20.62 4.59
C HIS A 94 17.42 -20.99 5.41
N THR A 95 18.50 -21.23 4.66
CA THR A 95 19.86 -21.48 5.11
C THR A 95 20.31 -20.40 6.09
N ALA A 96 20.85 -20.88 7.21
CA ALA A 96 21.34 -20.08 8.32
C ALA A 96 22.43 -19.10 7.87
N THR A 97 22.15 -17.80 7.97
CA THR A 97 23.16 -16.74 8.01
C THR A 97 22.99 -15.92 9.29
N ALA A 98 24.13 -15.48 9.82
CA ALA A 98 24.40 -14.99 11.17
C ALA A 98 23.30 -14.15 11.86
N ALA A 99 23.19 -14.33 13.18
CA ALA A 99 22.27 -13.60 14.05
C ALA A 99 22.41 -12.06 13.89
N PRO A 100 21.30 -11.30 13.78
CA PRO A 100 21.37 -9.86 13.71
C PRO A 100 21.83 -9.28 15.06
N SER A 101 22.91 -8.50 15.02
CA SER A 101 23.34 -7.57 16.07
C SER A 101 22.17 -6.65 16.47
N PRO A 102 22.05 -6.20 17.75
CA PRO A 102 20.93 -5.38 18.19
C PRO A 102 20.82 -4.11 17.35
N ALA A 103 19.83 -4.08 16.45
CA ALA A 103 19.61 -2.96 15.55
C ALA A 103 19.23 -1.71 16.36
N THR A 104 20.12 -0.72 16.38
CA THR A 104 19.78 0.64 16.77
C THR A 104 18.80 1.16 15.72
N GLY A 105 17.52 1.25 16.07
CA GLY A 105 16.50 1.76 15.15
C GLY A 105 16.82 3.19 14.73
N MET A 106 16.56 3.50 13.46
CA MET A 106 16.83 4.80 12.86
C MET A 106 15.55 5.62 12.85
N LEU A 107 15.58 6.81 13.45
CA LEU A 107 14.43 7.71 13.39
C LEU A 107 14.22 8.21 11.94
N GLU A 108 12.99 8.07 11.46
CA GLU A 108 12.56 8.46 10.13
C GLU A 108 11.20 9.15 10.19
N ARG A 109 11.02 10.23 9.42
CA ARG A 109 9.71 10.85 9.19
C ARG A 109 8.90 9.99 8.23
N ARG A 110 7.66 9.65 8.56
CA ARG A 110 6.78 8.82 7.72
C ARG A 110 5.42 9.48 7.52
N PRO A 111 4.90 9.57 6.29
CA PRO A 111 3.51 9.96 6.08
C PRO A 111 2.61 8.78 6.49
N CYS A 112 1.78 8.99 7.49
CA CYS A 112 0.84 7.97 7.97
C CYS A 112 -0.58 8.53 7.92
N ALA A 113 -1.54 7.68 7.55
CA ALA A 113 -2.95 7.97 7.79
C ALA A 113 -3.30 7.55 9.22
N VAL A 114 -3.93 8.43 9.97
CA VAL A 114 -4.32 8.18 11.37
C VAL A 114 -5.84 8.30 11.49
N LEU A 115 -6.47 7.20 11.87
CA LEU A 115 -7.90 7.10 12.13
C LEU A 115 -8.12 6.99 13.63
N SER A 116 -8.88 7.91 14.21
CA SER A 116 -9.36 7.86 15.59
C SER A 116 -10.86 7.63 15.58
N LEU A 117 -11.33 6.68 16.38
CA LEU A 117 -12.75 6.32 16.47
C LEU A 117 -13.15 6.24 17.94
N ALA A 118 -14.33 6.78 18.25
CA ALA A 118 -14.92 6.73 19.58
C ALA A 118 -16.41 6.37 19.52
N LEU A 119 -16.82 5.49 20.43
CA LEU A 119 -18.21 5.29 20.77
C LEU A 119 -18.73 6.46 21.63
N PRO A 120 -20.05 6.60 21.83
CA PRO A 120 -20.57 7.58 22.78
C PRO A 120 -20.14 7.27 24.23
N ALA A 121 -20.21 8.27 25.12
CA ALA A 121 -19.72 8.14 26.50
C ALA A 121 -20.54 7.15 27.34
N GLU A 122 -21.80 6.92 26.96
CA GLU A 122 -22.71 5.98 27.62
C GLU A 122 -22.49 4.52 27.19
N ALA A 123 -21.54 4.25 26.28
CA ALA A 123 -21.24 2.90 25.85
C ALA A 123 -20.74 2.04 27.02
N ASP A 124 -21.33 0.86 27.18
CA ASP A 124 -20.94 -0.08 28.22
C ASP A 124 -19.57 -0.72 27.93
N ASP A 125 -18.98 -1.33 28.96
CA ASP A 125 -17.66 -1.97 28.83
C ASP A 125 -17.65 -3.09 27.78
N ALA A 126 -18.80 -3.72 27.50
CA ALA A 126 -18.88 -4.78 26.51
C ALA A 126 -18.76 -4.23 25.09
N ALA A 127 -19.43 -3.11 24.79
CA ALA A 127 -19.31 -2.39 23.53
C ALA A 127 -17.91 -1.81 23.34
N VAL A 128 -17.29 -1.28 24.40
CA VAL A 128 -15.91 -0.77 24.36
C VAL A 128 -14.91 -1.89 24.08
N ARG A 129 -15.04 -3.05 24.75
CA ARG A 129 -14.22 -4.23 24.45
C ARG A 129 -14.38 -4.66 22.99
N ARG A 130 -15.62 -4.74 22.50
CA ARG A 130 -15.92 -5.10 21.10
C ARG A 130 -15.28 -4.12 20.11
N LEU A 131 -15.34 -2.82 20.40
CA LEU A 131 -14.65 -1.80 19.60
C LEU A 131 -13.15 -2.09 19.51
N HIS A 132 -12.50 -2.29 20.65
CA HIS A 132 -11.05 -2.54 20.70
C HIS A 132 -10.67 -3.84 20.00
N ASP A 133 -11.46 -4.92 20.18
CA ASP A 133 -11.24 -6.20 19.52
C ASP A 133 -11.39 -6.08 18.00
N SER A 134 -12.42 -5.39 17.52
CA SER A 134 -12.62 -5.13 16.08
C SER A 134 -11.51 -4.27 15.50
N LEU A 135 -11.08 -3.21 16.21
CA LEU A 135 -9.97 -2.36 15.76
C LEU A 135 -8.64 -3.14 15.72
N ALA A 136 -8.38 -4.00 16.71
CA ALA A 136 -7.18 -4.84 16.74
C ALA A 136 -7.18 -5.87 15.61
N ALA A 137 -8.33 -6.49 15.32
CA ALA A 137 -8.49 -7.42 14.20
C ALA A 137 -8.27 -6.71 12.85
N LEU A 138 -8.92 -5.57 12.64
CA LEU A 138 -8.74 -4.77 11.41
C LEU A 138 -7.31 -4.26 11.25
N ALA A 139 -6.64 -3.89 12.36
CA ALA A 139 -5.23 -3.50 12.32
C ALA A 139 -4.34 -4.63 11.80
N CYS A 140 -4.61 -5.87 12.22
CA CYS A 140 -3.89 -7.04 11.74
C CYS A 140 -4.15 -7.29 10.25
N ASP A 141 -5.41 -7.23 9.82
CA ASP A 141 -5.80 -7.51 8.43
C ASP A 141 -5.29 -6.45 7.43
N LEU A 142 -5.13 -5.20 7.89
CA LEU A 142 -4.82 -4.05 7.04
C LEU A 142 -3.38 -3.52 7.21
N ASP A 143 -2.51 -4.25 7.92
CA ASP A 143 -1.15 -3.82 8.27
C ASP A 143 -1.07 -2.43 8.94
N ALA A 144 -2.03 -2.16 9.83
CA ALA A 144 -2.06 -0.95 10.64
C ALA A 144 -1.56 -1.22 12.07
N VAL A 145 -1.20 -0.15 12.78
CA VAL A 145 -0.87 -0.20 14.20
C VAL A 145 -2.06 0.29 15.01
N PHE A 146 -2.57 -0.58 15.87
CA PHE A 146 -3.60 -0.24 16.84
C PHE A 146 -2.98 0.37 18.09
N VAL A 147 -3.52 1.52 18.51
CA VAL A 147 -3.21 2.19 19.76
C VAL A 147 -4.48 2.27 20.58
N ALA A 148 -4.58 1.41 21.59
CA ALA A 148 -5.69 1.42 22.53
C ALA A 148 -5.71 2.75 23.31
N ARG A 149 -6.88 3.39 23.40
CA ARG A 149 -7.10 4.51 24.31
C ARG A 149 -7.87 4.02 25.53
N ARG A 150 -7.64 4.68 26.67
CA ARG A 150 -8.50 4.47 27.84
C ARG A 150 -9.90 4.99 27.53
N GLY A 151 -10.91 4.24 27.94
CA GLY A 151 -12.31 4.57 27.69
C GLY A 151 -12.81 4.03 26.34
N ASN A 152 -13.72 4.77 25.73
CA ASN A 152 -14.56 4.36 24.61
C ASN A 152 -13.97 4.63 23.22
N ALA A 153 -12.65 4.80 23.10
CA ALA A 153 -11.99 5.20 21.86
C ALA A 153 -10.77 4.33 21.52
N GLY A 154 -10.32 4.39 20.27
CA GLY A 154 -9.11 3.72 19.80
C GLY A 154 -8.58 4.36 18.51
N ASP A 155 -7.27 4.23 18.28
CA ASP A 155 -6.61 4.80 17.10
C ASP A 155 -5.97 3.70 16.23
N LEU A 156 -6.01 3.89 14.91
CA LEU A 156 -5.30 3.09 13.91
C LEU A 156 -4.34 3.97 13.12
N ILE A 157 -3.11 3.51 12.99
CA ILE A 157 -2.04 4.20 12.24
C ILE A 157 -1.64 3.32 11.06
N PHE A 158 -1.93 3.78 9.85
CA PHE A 158 -1.57 3.11 8.60
C PHE A 158 -0.27 3.71 8.05
N GLY A 159 0.56 2.88 7.40
CA GLY A 159 1.80 3.34 6.77
C GLY A 159 3.03 3.31 7.69
N LEU A 160 2.90 2.81 8.92
CA LEU A 160 4.00 2.79 9.88
C LEU A 160 5.01 1.67 9.58
N HIS A 161 4.53 0.44 9.35
CA HIS A 161 5.39 -0.68 8.97
C HIS A 161 5.91 -0.49 7.55
N GLN A 162 4.98 -0.28 6.61
CA GLN A 162 5.25 0.06 5.22
C GLN A 162 4.21 1.08 4.76
N VAL A 163 4.66 2.17 4.16
CA VAL A 163 3.78 3.16 3.54
C VAL A 163 3.16 2.55 2.29
N GLY A 164 1.84 2.57 2.21
CA GLY A 164 1.06 2.12 1.07
C GLY A 164 0.47 3.30 0.31
N GLU A 165 0.43 3.20 -1.02
CA GLU A 165 -0.26 4.18 -1.87
C GLU A 165 -1.77 4.27 -1.56
N ARG A 166 -2.34 3.26 -0.88
CA ARG A 166 -3.77 3.14 -0.58
C ARG A 166 -4.10 3.17 0.92
N ASP A 167 -3.16 3.56 1.77
CA ASP A 167 -3.37 3.57 3.23
C ASP A 167 -4.53 4.45 3.67
N LEU A 168 -4.75 5.58 2.99
CA LEU A 168 -5.91 6.43 3.23
C LEU A 168 -7.23 5.70 2.94
N LEU A 169 -7.30 4.99 1.80
CA LEU A 169 -8.47 4.19 1.42
C LEU A 169 -8.71 3.05 2.40
N ARG A 170 -7.64 2.39 2.88
CA ARG A 170 -7.74 1.35 3.91
C ARG A 170 -8.28 1.91 5.22
N ALA A 171 -7.84 3.10 5.62
CA ALA A 171 -8.36 3.78 6.81
C ALA A 171 -9.86 4.08 6.68
N MET A 172 -10.31 4.63 5.55
CA MET A 172 -11.73 4.92 5.32
C MET A 172 -12.57 3.64 5.24
N ALA A 173 -12.08 2.59 4.56
CA ALA A 173 -12.76 1.29 4.52
C ALA A 173 -12.84 0.63 5.91
N CYS A 174 -11.82 0.82 6.74
CA CYS A 174 -11.85 0.38 8.14
C CYS A 174 -12.96 1.08 8.93
N ALA A 175 -13.06 2.41 8.80
CA ALA A 175 -14.10 3.20 9.43
C ALA A 175 -15.51 2.74 9.02
N GLN A 176 -15.71 2.51 7.72
CA GLN A 176 -16.97 1.99 7.18
C GLN A 176 -17.34 0.62 7.75
N ARG A 177 -16.42 -0.36 7.69
CA ARG A 177 -16.67 -1.74 8.16
C ARG A 177 -17.04 -1.79 9.63
N LEU A 178 -16.34 -1.00 10.44
CA LEU A 178 -16.62 -0.93 11.86
C LEU A 178 -18.01 -0.34 12.11
N TYR A 179 -18.35 0.76 11.42
CA TYR A 179 -19.67 1.36 11.52
C TYR A 179 -20.79 0.41 11.07
N GLU A 180 -20.59 -0.34 9.98
CA GLU A 180 -21.55 -1.35 9.50
C GLU A 180 -21.75 -2.47 10.54
N THR A 181 -20.67 -2.95 11.14
CA THR A 181 -20.72 -3.97 12.20
C THR A 181 -21.55 -3.48 13.39
N PHE A 182 -21.26 -2.27 13.89
CA PHE A 182 -22.04 -1.68 14.97
C PHE A 182 -23.47 -1.30 14.55
N SER A 183 -23.70 -0.94 13.29
CA SER A 183 -25.05 -0.62 12.80
C SER A 183 -25.95 -1.86 12.78
N ALA A 184 -25.39 -3.04 12.50
CA ALA A 184 -26.13 -4.30 12.51
C ALA A 184 -26.46 -4.76 13.95
N GLU A 185 -25.55 -4.54 14.89
CA GLU A 185 -25.65 -5.11 16.26
C GLU A 185 -26.17 -4.11 17.31
N ALA A 186 -25.83 -2.84 17.18
CA ALA A 186 -26.15 -1.76 18.12
C ALA A 186 -26.36 -0.41 17.40
N PRO A 187 -27.49 -0.23 16.68
CA PRO A 187 -27.73 0.94 15.83
C PRO A 187 -27.61 2.30 16.54
N ALA A 188 -28.05 2.37 17.80
CA ALA A 188 -27.96 3.59 18.61
C ALA A 188 -26.51 3.99 18.91
N LEU A 189 -25.64 3.02 19.20
CA LEU A 189 -24.21 3.27 19.41
C LEU A 189 -23.52 3.66 18.10
N ALA A 190 -23.87 3.00 16.99
CA ALA A 190 -23.37 3.36 15.66
C ALA A 190 -23.74 4.80 15.29
N GLY A 191 -25.00 5.17 15.43
CA GLY A 191 -25.49 6.52 15.12
C GLY A 191 -24.86 7.63 15.98
N ALA A 192 -24.30 7.28 17.14
CA ALA A 192 -23.60 8.21 18.02
C ALA A 192 -22.05 8.12 17.93
N MET A 193 -21.52 7.18 17.15
CA MET A 193 -20.08 7.01 16.91
C MET A 193 -19.49 8.27 16.28
N ARG A 194 -18.28 8.63 16.67
CA ARG A 194 -17.53 9.76 16.11
C ARG A 194 -16.18 9.31 15.61
N GLY A 195 -15.74 9.86 14.48
CA GLY A 195 -14.44 9.55 13.92
C GLY A 195 -13.67 10.79 13.50
N GLY A 196 -12.35 10.69 13.51
CA GLY A 196 -11.44 11.67 12.96
C GLY A 196 -10.36 10.98 12.12
N LEU A 197 -10.13 11.47 10.91
CA LEU A 197 -9.12 10.93 10.00
C LEU A 197 -8.23 12.05 9.49
N THR A 198 -6.92 11.88 9.61
CA THR A 198 -5.94 12.80 9.02
C THR A 198 -4.78 12.04 8.38
N VAL A 199 -4.00 12.72 7.55
CA VAL A 199 -2.70 12.22 7.06
C VAL A 199 -1.64 13.18 7.53
N GLY A 200 -0.55 12.68 8.10
CA GLY A 200 0.52 13.55 8.59
C GLY A 200 1.80 12.82 8.87
N ILE A 201 2.81 13.58 9.28
CA ILE A 201 4.14 13.06 9.56
C ILE A 201 4.18 12.43 10.95
N VAL A 202 4.59 11.17 10.96
CA VAL A 202 4.88 10.38 12.15
C VAL A 202 6.37 10.12 12.18
N VAL A 203 7.03 10.48 13.28
CA VAL A 203 8.42 10.10 13.53
C VAL A 203 8.43 8.72 14.14
N ALA A 204 9.03 7.77 13.42
CA ALA A 204 9.08 6.38 13.81
C ALA A 204 10.51 5.84 13.83
N SER A 205 10.80 4.94 14.76
CA SER A 205 12.05 4.18 14.76
C SER A 205 11.96 3.03 13.75
N MET A 206 12.78 3.07 12.69
CA MET A 206 12.78 2.14 11.58
C MET A 206 14.00 1.22 11.58
N LEU A 207 13.85 0.02 11.03
CA LEU A 207 14.96 -0.88 10.75
C LEU A 207 15.74 -0.41 9.53
N ARG A 208 17.00 -0.83 9.42
CA ARG A 208 17.94 -0.42 8.37
C ARG A 208 17.42 -0.67 6.94
N ASN A 209 16.70 -1.78 6.72
CA ASN A 209 16.20 -2.18 5.40
C ASN A 209 14.70 -1.88 5.23
N GLY A 210 14.15 -0.97 6.04
CA GLY A 210 12.72 -0.71 6.13
C GLY A 210 12.00 -1.61 7.15
N GLY A 211 10.76 -1.24 7.47
CA GLY A 211 9.98 -1.86 8.55
C GLY A 211 10.15 -1.14 9.89
N TRP A 212 9.05 -1.04 10.64
CA TRP A 212 9.05 -0.37 11.95
C TRP A 212 9.70 -1.24 13.03
N SER A 213 10.54 -0.64 13.87
CA SER A 213 11.26 -1.36 14.94
C SER A 213 10.41 -1.64 16.18
N GLY A 214 9.22 -1.05 16.27
CA GLY A 214 8.30 -1.24 17.41
C GLY A 214 8.57 -0.36 18.64
N GLU A 215 9.52 0.59 18.59
CA GLU A 215 10.02 1.26 19.80
C GLU A 215 9.50 2.67 20.03
N ALA A 216 9.44 3.51 19.01
CA ALA A 216 9.08 4.92 19.14
C ALA A 216 8.16 5.38 18.02
N ILE A 217 7.14 6.15 18.41
CA ILE A 217 6.22 6.91 17.57
C ILE A 217 6.01 8.26 18.25
N VAL A 218 6.33 9.35 17.56
CA VAL A 218 5.96 10.70 17.98
C VAL A 218 5.26 11.37 16.81
N SER A 219 4.05 11.88 17.03
CA SER A 219 3.32 12.56 15.96
C SER A 219 2.26 13.51 16.46
N THR A 220 2.22 14.70 15.85
CA THR A 220 1.10 15.64 15.95
C THR A 220 -0.12 15.16 15.15
N ALA A 221 0.06 14.26 14.17
CA ALA A 221 -1.05 13.71 13.39
C ALA A 221 -2.00 12.87 14.25
N ILE A 222 -1.50 12.18 15.27
CA ILE A 222 -2.34 11.44 16.23
C ILE A 222 -3.19 12.41 17.05
N ALA A 223 -2.59 13.50 17.54
CA ALA A 223 -3.34 14.54 18.25
C ALA A 223 -4.41 15.17 17.35
N GLY A 224 -4.03 15.54 16.12
CA GLY A 224 -4.97 16.11 15.14
C GLY A 224 -6.13 15.16 14.79
N ALA A 225 -5.89 13.86 14.65
CA ALA A 225 -6.95 12.88 14.42
C ALA A 225 -7.94 12.80 15.59
N ARG A 226 -7.44 12.89 16.83
CA ARG A 226 -8.28 12.88 18.04
C ARG A 226 -9.08 14.17 18.17
N GLU A 227 -8.48 15.32 17.91
CA GLU A 227 -9.18 16.62 17.91
C GLU A 227 -10.31 16.63 16.88
N LEU A 228 -10.06 16.12 15.67
CA LEU A 228 -11.09 15.94 14.64
C LEU A 228 -12.22 15.00 15.12
N GLN A 229 -11.87 13.88 15.76
CA GLN A 229 -12.84 12.93 16.30
C GLN A 229 -13.72 13.54 17.39
N GLU A 230 -13.15 14.36 18.28
CA GLU A 230 -13.89 15.02 19.36
C GLU A 230 -14.86 16.06 18.82
N GLN A 231 -14.45 16.80 17.79
CA GLN A 231 -15.26 17.83 17.11
C GLN A 231 -16.27 17.25 16.10
N ALA A 232 -16.12 15.98 15.70
CA ALA A 232 -16.99 15.35 14.73
C ALA A 232 -18.45 15.25 15.25
N PRO A 233 -19.45 15.54 14.39
CA PRO A 233 -20.84 15.22 14.71
C PRO A 233 -21.05 13.72 14.94
N ALA A 234 -22.06 13.37 15.73
CA ALA A 234 -22.50 11.99 15.91
C ALA A 234 -22.83 11.32 14.56
N GLY A 235 -22.35 10.09 14.37
CA GLY A 235 -22.53 9.30 13.16
C GLY A 235 -21.61 9.72 12.00
N GLN A 236 -20.61 10.58 12.25
CA GLN A 236 -19.75 11.14 11.21
C GLN A 236 -18.25 10.97 11.49
N LEU A 237 -17.49 10.96 10.38
CA LEU A 237 -16.05 10.95 10.29
C LEU A 237 -15.56 12.32 9.82
N ALA A 238 -14.95 13.09 10.71
CA ALA A 238 -14.27 14.34 10.37
C ALA A 238 -12.96 14.08 9.62
N LEU A 239 -12.78 14.71 8.46
CA LEU A 239 -11.56 14.58 7.65
C LEU A 239 -10.69 15.83 7.78
N GLY A 240 -9.42 15.65 8.11
CA GLY A 240 -8.45 16.73 8.20
C GLY A 240 -8.07 17.27 6.82
N ARG A 241 -7.61 18.53 6.75
CA ARG A 241 -7.21 19.15 5.48
C ARG A 241 -6.26 18.29 4.62
N PRO A 242 -5.21 17.66 5.19
CA PRO A 242 -4.28 16.83 4.42
C PRO A 242 -4.91 15.60 3.76
N VAL A 243 -6.06 15.11 4.26
CA VAL A 243 -6.80 14.01 3.64
C VAL A 243 -7.24 14.40 2.23
N PHE A 244 -7.71 15.63 2.06
CA PHE A 244 -8.19 16.11 0.76
C PHE A 244 -7.07 16.26 -0.25
N ASP A 245 -5.90 16.70 0.17
CA ASP A 245 -4.74 16.85 -0.71
C ASP A 245 -4.30 15.46 -1.22
N VAL A 246 -4.24 14.46 -0.33
CA VAL A 246 -3.92 13.08 -0.70
C VAL A 246 -5.02 12.45 -1.58
N MET A 247 -6.30 12.68 -1.25
CA MET A 247 -7.43 12.25 -2.09
C MET A 247 -7.33 12.84 -3.50
N GLN A 248 -7.08 14.14 -3.61
CA GLN A 248 -7.01 14.84 -4.89
C GLN A 248 -5.85 14.35 -5.75
N ALA A 249 -4.69 14.05 -5.13
CA ALA A 249 -3.55 13.45 -5.82
C ALA A 249 -3.81 12.01 -6.28
N GLN A 250 -4.57 11.24 -5.50
CA GLN A 250 -4.99 9.88 -5.86
C GLN A 250 -6.11 9.89 -6.92
N GLY A 251 -6.83 11.00 -7.04
CA GLY A 251 -7.90 11.20 -8.01
C GLY A 251 -9.31 11.10 -7.47
N ILE A 252 -9.45 11.04 -6.15
CA ILE A 252 -10.73 10.93 -5.45
C ILE A 252 -11.32 12.34 -5.35
N ARG A 253 -12.52 12.53 -5.91
CA ARG A 253 -13.21 13.84 -5.86
C ARG A 253 -13.94 13.97 -4.53
N SER A 254 -13.78 15.12 -3.88
CA SER A 254 -14.54 15.50 -2.69
C SER A 254 -16.03 15.68 -3.00
N ASP A 255 -16.40 16.03 -4.23
CA ASP A 255 -17.80 16.28 -4.60
C ASP A 255 -18.71 15.06 -4.37
N ALA A 256 -18.16 13.85 -4.49
CA ALA A 256 -18.89 12.61 -4.22
C ALA A 256 -19.21 12.43 -2.71
N LEU A 257 -18.43 13.07 -1.84
CA LEU A 257 -18.56 12.99 -0.38
C LEU A 257 -19.36 14.15 0.21
N PHE A 258 -19.13 15.35 -0.29
CA PHE A 258 -19.67 16.58 0.32
C PHE A 258 -20.73 17.25 -0.57
N GLY A 259 -20.85 16.85 -1.84
CA GLY A 259 -21.57 17.62 -2.87
C GLY A 259 -20.64 18.58 -3.61
N ALA A 260 -21.05 19.05 -4.80
CA ALA A 260 -20.24 19.98 -5.58
C ALA A 260 -20.16 21.36 -4.88
N GLY A 261 -18.93 21.83 -4.64
CA GLY A 261 -18.69 23.18 -4.08
C GLY A 261 -18.88 23.33 -2.57
N THR A 262 -19.11 22.24 -1.84
CA THR A 262 -19.13 22.25 -0.37
C THR A 262 -17.72 22.16 0.20
N ALA A 263 -17.51 22.88 1.31
CA ALA A 263 -16.25 22.85 2.00
C ALA A 263 -15.98 21.44 2.56
N PRO A 264 -14.76 20.91 2.38
CA PRO A 264 -14.37 19.66 2.99
C PRO A 264 -14.56 19.68 4.52
N GLY A 265 -15.08 18.59 5.10
CA GLY A 265 -15.43 18.53 6.53
C GLY A 265 -15.70 17.11 7.04
N ALA A 266 -16.83 16.92 7.73
CA ALA A 266 -17.26 15.62 8.23
C ALA A 266 -18.19 14.90 7.24
N VAL A 267 -18.03 13.57 7.13
CA VAL A 267 -18.85 12.70 6.27
C VAL A 267 -19.58 11.69 7.13
N ALA A 268 -20.83 11.37 6.80
CA ALA A 268 -21.53 10.28 7.49
C ALA A 268 -20.85 8.94 7.20
N PHE A 269 -20.69 8.07 8.20
CA PHE A 269 -20.00 6.79 8.00
C PHE A 269 -20.69 5.91 6.96
N ASN A 270 -22.02 5.94 6.88
CA ASN A 270 -22.80 5.19 5.89
C ASN A 270 -22.58 5.69 4.45
N ALA A 271 -22.22 6.97 4.26
CA ALA A 271 -21.89 7.52 2.94
C ALA A 271 -20.58 6.93 2.38
N LEU A 272 -19.73 6.34 3.22
CA LEU A 272 -18.51 5.67 2.79
C LEU A 272 -18.78 4.42 1.94
N ALA A 273 -19.94 3.77 2.11
CA ALA A 273 -20.29 2.54 1.40
C ALA A 273 -20.61 2.73 -0.09
N GLY A 274 -21.09 3.91 -0.47
CA GLY A 274 -21.46 4.25 -1.85
C GLY A 274 -20.34 4.91 -2.65
N MET A 275 -19.13 5.05 -2.09
CA MET A 275 -18.07 5.80 -2.76
C MET A 275 -17.42 5.03 -3.90
N ASP A 276 -17.35 5.68 -5.06
CA ASP A 276 -16.42 5.29 -6.11
C ASP A 276 -15.00 5.74 -5.75
N TRP A 277 -14.30 4.86 -5.02
CA TRP A 277 -12.91 5.02 -4.63
C TRP A 277 -11.93 5.07 -5.83
N HIS A 278 -12.43 4.87 -7.04
CA HIS A 278 -11.66 4.88 -8.28
C HIS A 278 -11.68 6.23 -9.00
N GLY A 279 -12.38 7.21 -8.40
CA GLY A 279 -12.28 8.65 -8.58
C GLY A 279 -12.07 9.12 -10.01
N GLU A 280 -13.00 9.87 -10.58
CA GLU A 280 -12.70 10.71 -11.74
C GLU A 280 -11.60 11.73 -11.38
N ARG A 281 -10.32 11.32 -11.53
CA ARG A 281 -9.16 12.21 -11.45
C ARG A 281 -9.50 13.50 -12.17
N ILE A 282 -9.26 14.65 -11.53
CA ILE A 282 -9.37 15.97 -12.17
C ILE A 282 -8.71 15.86 -13.54
N ALA A 283 -9.53 15.89 -14.57
CA ALA A 283 -9.13 15.49 -15.90
C ALA A 283 -8.47 16.70 -16.57
N TYR A 284 -7.19 16.92 -16.29
CA TYR A 284 -6.35 17.76 -17.15
C TYR A 284 -6.40 17.18 -18.56
N PRO A 285 -6.59 17.97 -19.62
CA PRO A 285 -6.40 17.52 -21.00
C PRO A 285 -5.14 16.64 -21.13
N LEU A 286 -5.25 15.53 -21.88
CA LEU A 286 -4.11 14.64 -22.04
C LEU A 286 -3.00 15.38 -22.79
N VAL A 287 -1.83 15.48 -22.17
CA VAL A 287 -0.65 16.12 -22.76
C VAL A 287 0.33 15.06 -23.23
N GLY A 288 0.86 15.24 -24.44
CA GLY A 288 1.84 14.34 -25.05
C GLY A 288 1.25 12.99 -25.45
N ARG A 289 2.08 11.95 -25.37
CA ARG A 289 1.72 10.55 -25.60
C ARG A 289 1.33 10.20 -27.04
N ALA A 290 1.90 10.87 -28.03
CA ALA A 290 1.52 10.68 -29.44
C ALA A 290 1.74 9.23 -29.91
N ASP A 291 2.90 8.63 -29.59
CA ASP A 291 3.23 7.27 -29.99
C ASP A 291 2.37 6.21 -29.28
N GLU A 292 2.12 6.41 -27.98
CA GLU A 292 1.25 5.55 -27.20
C GLU A 292 -0.19 5.61 -27.69
N ARG A 293 -0.69 6.80 -28.02
CA ARG A 293 -2.03 6.97 -28.61
C ARG A 293 -2.14 6.31 -29.97
N LYS A 294 -1.14 6.46 -30.84
CA LYS A 294 -1.11 5.78 -32.14
C LYS A 294 -1.18 4.27 -32.01
N THR A 295 -0.53 3.71 -30.98
CA THR A 295 -0.59 2.28 -30.67
C THR A 295 -1.99 1.86 -30.20
N LEU A 296 -2.61 2.63 -29.29
CA LEU A 296 -3.97 2.38 -28.82
C LEU A 296 -5.00 2.47 -29.96
N GLU A 297 -4.86 3.46 -30.85
CA GLU A 297 -5.72 3.64 -32.03
C GLU A 297 -5.59 2.49 -33.04
N ARG A 298 -4.39 1.90 -33.18
CA ARG A 298 -4.20 0.67 -33.95
C ARG A 298 -4.96 -0.49 -33.31
N CYS A 299 -4.74 -0.77 -32.03
CA CYS A 299 -5.42 -1.86 -31.33
C CYS A 299 -6.95 -1.72 -31.34
N LEU A 300 -7.46 -0.49 -31.24
CA LEU A 300 -8.90 -0.23 -31.33
C LEU A 300 -9.46 -0.53 -32.72
N ARG A 301 -8.73 -0.21 -33.79
CA ARG A 301 -9.12 -0.55 -35.17
C ARG A 301 -9.11 -2.06 -35.40
N ASP A 302 -8.09 -2.75 -34.89
CA ASP A 302 -7.99 -4.21 -35.00
C ASP A 302 -9.19 -4.87 -34.31
N ALA A 303 -9.53 -4.43 -33.09
CA ALA A 303 -10.71 -4.91 -32.36
C ALA A 303 -12.02 -4.59 -33.08
N ALA A 304 -12.16 -3.41 -33.68
CA ALA A 304 -13.32 -3.06 -34.48
C ALA A 304 -13.48 -3.94 -35.74
N ALA A 305 -12.37 -4.45 -36.27
CA ALA A 305 -12.34 -5.43 -37.36
C ALA A 305 -12.59 -6.88 -36.89
N GLY A 306 -12.89 -7.10 -35.61
CA GLY A 306 -13.12 -8.41 -35.00
C GLY A 306 -11.85 -9.11 -34.50
N GLN A 307 -10.68 -8.47 -34.62
CA GLN A 307 -9.42 -8.97 -34.08
C GLN A 307 -9.22 -8.41 -32.67
N GLY A 308 -9.79 -9.09 -31.68
CA GLY A 308 -9.57 -8.76 -30.27
C GLY A 308 -8.10 -8.91 -29.87
N GLY A 309 -7.74 -8.35 -28.72
CA GLY A 309 -6.34 -8.32 -28.29
C GLY A 309 -6.17 -7.90 -26.84
N LEU A 310 -5.02 -8.24 -26.29
CA LEU A 310 -4.61 -7.87 -24.94
C LEU A 310 -3.56 -6.76 -25.02
N LEU A 311 -3.82 -5.62 -24.38
CA LEU A 311 -2.86 -4.53 -24.26
C LEU A 311 -2.38 -4.40 -22.81
N LEU A 312 -1.07 -4.54 -22.63
CA LEU A 312 -0.40 -4.41 -21.33
C LEU A 312 0.19 -3.01 -21.23
N LEU A 313 -0.47 -2.13 -20.48
CA LEU A 313 -0.04 -0.76 -20.25
C LEU A 313 0.85 -0.68 -19.01
N GLU A 314 2.15 -0.55 -19.22
CA GLU A 314 3.17 -0.60 -18.17
C GLU A 314 3.78 0.78 -17.90
N GLY A 315 4.25 0.99 -16.67
CA GLY A 315 4.96 2.21 -16.31
C GLY A 315 5.03 2.43 -14.80
N GLU A 316 5.93 3.29 -14.37
CA GLU A 316 6.07 3.64 -12.95
C GLU A 316 4.81 4.37 -12.42
N THR A 317 4.68 4.45 -11.10
CA THR A 317 3.61 5.25 -10.46
C THR A 317 3.72 6.70 -10.92
N GLY A 318 2.58 7.31 -11.27
CA GLY A 318 2.53 8.72 -11.69
C GLY A 318 2.83 9.01 -13.16
N MET A 319 3.15 8.00 -13.98
CA MET A 319 3.43 8.17 -15.42
C MET A 319 2.20 8.48 -16.29
N GLY A 320 0.99 8.37 -15.73
CA GLY A 320 -0.26 8.70 -16.43
C GLY A 320 -1.02 7.50 -17.01
N LYS A 321 -0.75 6.26 -16.58
CA LYS A 321 -1.46 5.06 -17.05
C LYS A 321 -2.99 5.18 -16.94
N SER A 322 -3.49 5.45 -15.73
CA SER A 322 -4.91 5.69 -15.48
C SER A 322 -5.49 6.83 -16.31
N ARG A 323 -4.70 7.88 -16.57
CA ARG A 323 -5.14 9.03 -17.38
C ARG A 323 -5.30 8.63 -18.85
N LEU A 324 -4.37 7.83 -19.37
CA LEU A 324 -4.41 7.30 -20.73
C LEU A 324 -5.56 6.30 -20.92
N CYS A 325 -5.76 5.39 -19.97
CA CYS A 325 -6.91 4.50 -19.91
C CYS A 325 -8.25 5.26 -19.96
N LYS A 326 -8.39 6.30 -19.13
CA LYS A 326 -9.60 7.14 -19.12
C LYS A 326 -9.77 7.94 -20.40
N ALA A 327 -8.68 8.40 -21.03
CA ALA A 327 -8.73 9.07 -22.33
C ALA A 327 -9.20 8.13 -23.44
N LEU A 328 -8.72 6.88 -23.46
CA LEU A 328 -9.19 5.83 -24.37
C LEU A 328 -10.70 5.59 -24.20
N LEU A 329 -11.16 5.42 -22.94
CA LEU A 329 -12.58 5.19 -22.66
C LEU A 329 -13.45 6.38 -23.07
N ALA A 330 -12.99 7.61 -22.83
CA ALA A 330 -13.69 8.81 -23.26
C ALA A 330 -13.81 8.87 -24.80
N GLN A 331 -12.73 8.56 -25.52
CA GLN A 331 -12.74 8.46 -26.98
C GLN A 331 -13.70 7.37 -27.47
N CYS A 332 -13.72 6.21 -26.83
CA CYS A 332 -14.63 5.12 -27.20
C CYS A 332 -16.10 5.47 -26.93
N ARG A 333 -16.41 6.16 -25.83
CA ARG A 333 -17.77 6.63 -25.54
C ARG A 333 -18.28 7.67 -26.56
N GLN A 334 -17.36 8.46 -27.12
CA GLN A 334 -17.68 9.43 -28.17
C GLN A 334 -17.88 8.77 -29.55
N ALA A 335 -17.22 7.64 -29.80
CA ALA A 335 -17.44 6.84 -31.00
C ALA A 335 -18.76 6.07 -30.89
N GLN A 336 -19.70 6.30 -31.80
CA GLN A 336 -20.97 5.57 -31.80
C GLN A 336 -20.73 4.07 -31.95
N GLY A 337 -21.30 3.27 -31.04
CA GLY A 337 -21.32 1.81 -31.12
C GLY A 337 -20.32 1.08 -30.22
N HIS A 338 -19.28 1.71 -29.68
CA HIS A 338 -18.33 0.99 -28.81
C HIS A 338 -18.94 0.69 -27.44
N ALA A 339 -18.84 -0.57 -27.00
CA ALA A 339 -19.13 -0.94 -25.62
C ALA A 339 -17.87 -0.71 -24.77
N VAL A 340 -18.02 -0.07 -23.61
CA VAL A 340 -16.90 0.22 -22.72
C VAL A 340 -17.13 -0.37 -21.34
N ALA A 341 -16.11 -1.02 -20.79
CA ALA A 341 -16.08 -1.54 -19.44
C ALA A 341 -14.83 -1.04 -18.72
N TYR A 342 -14.96 -0.65 -17.46
CA TYR A 342 -13.86 -0.14 -16.66
C TYR A 342 -13.96 -0.69 -15.25
N ALA A 343 -12.90 -1.34 -14.80
CA ALA A 343 -12.74 -1.72 -13.41
C ALA A 343 -11.36 -1.31 -12.93
N VAL A 344 -11.30 -1.05 -11.64
CA VAL A 344 -10.06 -0.87 -10.91
C VAL A 344 -10.14 -1.87 -9.77
N PRO A 345 -9.18 -2.81 -9.67
CA PRO A 345 -9.10 -3.63 -8.49
C PRO A 345 -8.98 -2.74 -7.26
N GLN A 346 -9.93 -2.91 -6.34
CA GLN A 346 -9.79 -2.50 -4.96
C GLN A 346 -8.57 -3.19 -4.32
N ASP A 347 -8.07 -2.64 -3.22
CA ASP A 347 -6.95 -3.25 -2.51
C ASP A 347 -7.29 -4.69 -2.08
N ALA A 348 -6.32 -5.60 -2.06
CA ALA A 348 -6.48 -7.01 -1.64
C ALA A 348 -7.09 -7.16 -0.23
N ALA A 349 -7.03 -6.10 0.58
CA ALA A 349 -7.74 -5.96 1.84
C ALA A 349 -9.29 -5.99 1.73
N GLN A 350 -9.87 -5.87 0.53
CA GLN A 350 -11.30 -5.95 0.26
C GLN A 350 -11.68 -7.35 -0.27
N ARG A 351 -12.65 -8.00 0.36
CA ARG A 351 -12.85 -9.47 0.32
C ARG A 351 -13.21 -10.06 -1.05
N ASP A 352 -13.66 -9.28 -2.04
CA ASP A 352 -14.02 -9.79 -3.37
C ASP A 352 -13.71 -8.83 -4.52
N THR A 353 -12.44 -8.46 -4.66
CA THR A 353 -12.03 -7.56 -5.73
C THR A 353 -11.99 -8.22 -7.11
N ALA A 354 -11.53 -9.47 -7.18
CA ALA A 354 -11.36 -10.16 -8.46
C ALA A 354 -12.69 -10.60 -9.06
N GLY A 355 -13.68 -10.98 -8.24
CA GLY A 355 -15.00 -11.40 -8.70
C GLY A 355 -15.71 -10.32 -9.50
N GLY A 356 -15.70 -9.07 -9.01
CA GLY A 356 -16.26 -7.93 -9.74
C GLY A 356 -15.57 -7.66 -11.10
N VAL A 357 -14.24 -7.76 -11.14
CA VAL A 357 -13.47 -7.60 -12.39
C VAL A 357 -13.78 -8.73 -13.38
N ILE A 358 -13.84 -9.98 -12.90
CA ILE A 358 -14.16 -11.15 -13.73
C ILE A 358 -15.59 -11.05 -14.26
N ALA A 359 -16.56 -10.70 -13.41
CA ALA A 359 -17.94 -10.51 -13.80
C ALA A 359 -18.11 -9.41 -14.86
N MET A 360 -17.35 -8.31 -14.75
CA MET A 360 -17.31 -7.27 -15.78
C MET A 360 -16.75 -7.82 -17.11
N LEU A 361 -15.66 -8.57 -17.08
CA LEU A 361 -15.06 -9.17 -18.30
C LEU A 361 -15.98 -10.21 -18.95
N ASP A 362 -16.81 -10.90 -18.16
CA ASP A 362 -17.80 -11.88 -18.62
C ASP A 362 -19.11 -11.26 -19.12
N GLY A 363 -19.54 -10.16 -18.51
CA GLY A 363 -20.87 -9.59 -18.71
C GLY A 363 -21.10 -8.89 -20.05
N SER A 364 -20.04 -8.59 -20.81
CA SER A 364 -20.13 -7.90 -22.10
C SER A 364 -19.55 -8.74 -23.22
N GLN A 365 -20.27 -8.81 -24.35
CA GLN A 365 -19.81 -9.47 -25.56
C GLN A 365 -19.56 -8.43 -26.65
N PRO A 366 -18.45 -8.50 -27.38
CA PRO A 366 -18.20 -7.61 -28.52
C PRO A 366 -19.25 -7.84 -29.61
N ARG A 367 -19.58 -6.77 -30.35
CA ARG A 367 -20.52 -6.82 -31.48
C ARG A 367 -19.79 -6.48 -32.79
N PRO A 368 -20.23 -7.01 -33.94
CA PRO A 368 -19.64 -6.63 -35.23
C PRO A 368 -19.70 -5.12 -35.46
N GLY A 369 -18.56 -4.48 -35.76
CA GLY A 369 -18.44 -3.03 -35.95
C GLY A 369 -18.52 -2.19 -34.65
N ALA A 370 -18.61 -2.85 -33.51
CA ALA A 370 -18.84 -2.27 -32.19
C ALA A 370 -18.00 -3.03 -31.13
N PRO A 371 -16.67 -2.81 -31.11
CA PRO A 371 -15.78 -3.55 -30.22
C PRO A 371 -16.11 -3.28 -28.76
N LEU A 372 -15.91 -4.30 -27.92
CA LEU A 372 -15.85 -4.14 -26.47
C LEU A 372 -14.44 -3.69 -26.08
N VAL A 373 -14.34 -2.55 -25.42
CA VAL A 373 -13.10 -2.07 -24.81
C VAL A 373 -13.21 -2.21 -23.30
N ALA A 374 -12.51 -3.19 -22.74
CA ALA A 374 -12.49 -3.45 -21.31
C ALA A 374 -11.15 -3.00 -20.72
N VAL A 375 -11.19 -2.19 -19.67
CA VAL A 375 -9.99 -1.69 -19.00
C VAL A 375 -9.98 -2.18 -17.55
N VAL A 376 -8.92 -2.89 -17.18
CA VAL A 376 -8.58 -3.18 -15.78
C VAL A 376 -7.39 -2.30 -15.40
N ASP A 377 -7.69 -1.15 -14.81
CA ASP A 377 -6.64 -0.24 -14.34
C ASP A 377 -6.04 -0.77 -13.05
N ASP A 378 -4.77 -0.47 -12.76
CA ASP A 378 -4.17 -0.80 -11.46
C ASP A 378 -4.16 -2.32 -11.12
N TYR A 379 -4.05 -3.18 -12.14
CA TYR A 379 -4.01 -4.65 -12.05
C TYR A 379 -3.00 -5.20 -11.02
N HIS A 380 -1.90 -4.49 -10.81
CA HIS A 380 -0.83 -4.88 -9.89
C HIS A 380 -1.22 -4.89 -8.39
N PHE A 381 -2.37 -4.33 -8.02
CA PHE A 381 -2.88 -4.37 -6.64
C PHE A 381 -3.57 -5.69 -6.28
N LEU A 382 -3.91 -6.51 -7.27
CA LEU A 382 -4.47 -7.85 -7.04
C LEU A 382 -3.39 -8.80 -6.47
N SER A 383 -3.82 -9.74 -5.63
CA SER A 383 -2.94 -10.82 -5.16
C SER A 383 -2.41 -11.64 -6.35
N PRO A 384 -1.27 -12.36 -6.23
CA PRO A 384 -0.75 -13.20 -7.32
C PRO A 384 -1.79 -14.18 -7.90
N GLN A 385 -2.60 -14.81 -7.05
CA GLN A 385 -3.66 -15.73 -7.47
C GLN A 385 -4.81 -15.00 -8.20
N GLN A 386 -5.25 -13.86 -7.68
CA GLN A 386 -6.29 -13.04 -8.31
C GLN A 386 -5.83 -12.48 -9.66
N ARG A 387 -4.56 -12.09 -9.76
CA ARG A 387 -3.93 -11.62 -11.00
C ARG A 387 -4.02 -12.68 -12.09
N LEU A 388 -3.71 -13.94 -11.77
CA LEU A 388 -3.80 -15.03 -12.73
C LEU A 388 -5.24 -15.25 -13.20
N ALA A 389 -6.21 -15.30 -12.28
CA ALA A 389 -7.62 -15.48 -12.62
C ALA A 389 -8.18 -14.34 -13.52
N VAL A 390 -7.83 -13.09 -13.23
CA VAL A 390 -8.21 -11.94 -14.07
C VAL A 390 -7.53 -11.99 -15.44
N LEU A 391 -6.26 -12.43 -15.51
CA LEU A 391 -5.52 -12.55 -16.76
C LEU A 391 -6.09 -13.64 -17.67
N GLU A 392 -6.38 -14.82 -17.12
CA GLU A 392 -7.06 -15.90 -17.86
C GLU A 392 -8.40 -15.44 -18.43
N ARG A 393 -9.16 -14.66 -17.65
CA ARG A 393 -10.43 -14.11 -18.12
C ARG A 393 -10.25 -13.04 -19.19
N ALA A 394 -9.23 -12.19 -19.04
CA ALA A 394 -8.87 -11.18 -20.03
C ALA A 394 -8.53 -11.83 -21.40
N TYR A 395 -7.78 -12.94 -21.40
CA TYR A 395 -7.51 -13.70 -22.62
C TYR A 395 -8.80 -14.22 -23.28
N LYS A 396 -9.72 -14.81 -22.51
CA LYS A 396 -11.01 -15.29 -23.05
C LYS A 396 -11.84 -14.17 -23.67
N SER A 397 -11.90 -13.01 -23.02
CA SER A 397 -12.60 -11.84 -23.55
C SER A 397 -11.93 -11.30 -24.83
N ALA A 398 -10.59 -11.29 -24.87
CA ALA A 398 -9.83 -10.92 -26.06
C ALA A 398 -10.04 -11.89 -27.23
N GLN A 399 -10.08 -13.21 -26.98
CA GLN A 399 -10.42 -14.23 -27.99
C GLN A 399 -11.83 -14.03 -28.58
N ALA A 400 -12.77 -13.53 -27.77
CA ALA A 400 -14.12 -13.22 -28.24
C ALA A 400 -14.17 -11.98 -29.14
N GLY A 401 -13.07 -11.22 -29.29
CA GLY A 401 -13.00 -10.02 -30.12
C GLY A 401 -12.93 -8.70 -29.32
N ALA A 402 -12.76 -8.75 -28.00
CA ALA A 402 -12.62 -7.55 -27.17
C ALA A 402 -11.18 -6.99 -27.20
N LEU A 403 -11.04 -5.67 -27.04
CA LEU A 403 -9.77 -5.06 -26.64
C LEU A 403 -9.74 -4.99 -25.11
N VAL A 404 -8.87 -5.80 -24.49
CA VAL A 404 -8.69 -5.78 -23.04
C VAL A 404 -7.38 -5.06 -22.69
N VAL A 405 -7.46 -4.03 -21.86
CA VAL A 405 -6.31 -3.25 -21.38
C VAL A 405 -6.05 -3.57 -19.92
N LEU A 406 -4.86 -4.08 -19.60
CA LEU A 406 -4.39 -4.28 -18.23
C LEU A 406 -3.31 -3.24 -17.93
N SER A 407 -3.56 -2.34 -16.97
CA SER A 407 -2.60 -1.30 -16.55
C SER A 407 -1.90 -1.65 -15.24
N GLY A 408 -0.58 -1.48 -15.18
CA GLY A 408 0.20 -1.82 -13.98
C GLY A 408 1.68 -1.44 -14.04
N ARG A 409 2.46 -1.88 -13.05
CA ARG A 409 3.92 -1.66 -13.03
C ARG A 409 4.67 -2.69 -13.89
N ARG A 410 4.30 -3.97 -13.76
CA ARG A 410 4.71 -5.10 -14.60
C ARG A 410 3.57 -6.11 -14.63
N VAL A 411 3.18 -6.54 -15.82
CA VAL A 411 2.24 -7.65 -16.00
C VAL A 411 3.07 -8.89 -16.36
N PRO A 412 3.08 -9.93 -15.50
CA PRO A 412 3.91 -11.11 -15.73
C PRO A 412 3.58 -11.77 -17.08
N GLU A 413 4.60 -12.31 -17.74
CA GLU A 413 4.40 -13.16 -18.91
C GLU A 413 3.74 -14.46 -18.48
N THR A 414 2.67 -14.84 -19.17
CA THR A 414 2.07 -16.18 -19.03
C THR A 414 3.06 -17.21 -19.56
N GLY A 415 3.82 -17.82 -18.65
CA GLY A 415 4.36 -19.16 -18.85
C GLY A 415 3.40 -20.17 -18.24
N ALA A 416 2.81 -21.03 -19.07
CA ALA A 416 1.97 -22.18 -18.71
C ALA A 416 0.51 -21.90 -18.27
N ALA A 417 -0.41 -21.90 -19.24
CA ALA A 417 -1.66 -22.69 -19.21
C ALA A 417 -2.43 -22.53 -20.54
N GLY A 418 -2.30 -23.51 -21.45
CA GLY A 418 -3.22 -23.79 -22.56
C GLY A 418 -3.31 -22.76 -23.69
N SER A 419 -2.70 -23.06 -24.84
CA SER A 419 -2.89 -22.43 -26.18
C SER A 419 -3.42 -20.98 -26.17
N THR A 420 -2.59 -20.04 -25.70
CA THR A 420 -2.81 -18.58 -25.80
C THR A 420 -2.29 -17.98 -27.11
N ASP A 421 -1.82 -18.81 -28.05
CA ASP A 421 -1.05 -18.38 -29.23
C ASP A 421 -1.82 -17.53 -30.25
N ASP A 422 -3.15 -17.50 -30.21
CA ASP A 422 -3.99 -16.78 -31.19
C ASP A 422 -4.40 -15.35 -30.77
N VAL A 423 -4.07 -14.90 -29.55
CA VAL A 423 -4.42 -13.53 -29.11
C VAL A 423 -3.23 -12.59 -29.26
N PRO A 424 -3.34 -11.50 -30.06
CA PRO A 424 -2.33 -10.45 -30.11
C PRO A 424 -2.11 -9.81 -28.73
N VAL A 425 -0.88 -9.87 -28.21
CA VAL A 425 -0.48 -9.19 -26.98
C VAL A 425 0.42 -8.00 -27.33
N VAL A 426 -0.04 -6.78 -27.00
CA VAL A 426 0.71 -5.54 -27.22
C VAL A 426 1.19 -4.99 -25.88
N ARG A 427 2.52 -4.88 -25.71
CA ARG A 427 3.12 -4.23 -24.54
C ARG A 427 3.40 -2.76 -24.84
N LEU A 428 2.88 -1.88 -23.99
CA LEU A 428 3.04 -0.43 -24.11
C LEU A 428 3.61 0.13 -22.81
N ALA A 429 4.91 0.44 -22.79
CA ALA A 429 5.57 1.05 -21.65
C ALA A 429 5.55 2.58 -21.78
N LEU A 430 5.01 3.28 -20.77
CA LEU A 430 4.97 4.74 -20.75
C LEU A 430 6.35 5.34 -20.51
N SER A 431 6.79 6.17 -21.47
CA SER A 431 8.03 6.95 -21.38
C SER A 431 7.88 8.19 -20.49
N ARG A 432 8.98 8.84 -20.12
CA ARG A 432 8.92 10.14 -19.46
C ARG A 432 8.46 11.21 -20.46
N LEU A 433 7.64 12.15 -20.01
CA LEU A 433 7.27 13.31 -20.82
C LEU A 433 8.48 14.22 -21.02
N SER A 434 8.56 14.86 -22.18
CA SER A 434 9.53 15.90 -22.46
C SER A 434 9.31 17.14 -21.59
N GLY A 435 10.34 17.99 -21.46
CA GLY A 435 10.23 19.23 -20.68
C GLY A 435 9.11 20.15 -21.19
N LYS A 436 8.88 20.20 -22.51
CA LYS A 436 7.78 20.98 -23.12
C LYS A 436 6.40 20.42 -22.76
N GLU A 437 6.26 19.10 -22.74
CA GLU A 437 5.01 18.44 -22.34
C GLU A 437 4.75 18.61 -20.84
N ILE A 438 5.78 18.57 -19.99
CA ILE A 438 5.65 18.87 -18.56
C ILE A 438 5.25 20.33 -18.34
N GLU A 439 5.88 21.28 -19.03
CA GLU A 439 5.50 22.70 -18.97
C GLU A 439 4.03 22.89 -19.38
N ALA A 440 3.62 22.29 -20.50
CA ALA A 440 2.23 22.35 -20.95
C ALA A 440 1.25 21.74 -19.94
N LEU A 441 1.64 20.67 -19.24
CA LEU A 441 0.84 20.07 -18.17
C LEU A 441 0.74 20.98 -16.94
N VAL A 442 1.86 21.57 -16.49
CA VAL A 442 1.89 22.50 -15.35
C VAL A 442 0.98 23.70 -15.59
N ARG A 443 0.97 24.26 -16.80
CA ARG A 443 0.11 25.39 -17.19
C ARG A 443 -1.38 25.06 -17.14
N GLN A 444 -1.77 23.79 -17.14
CA GLN A 444 -3.18 23.37 -17.01
C GLN A 444 -3.63 23.21 -15.55
N VAL A 445 -2.70 23.25 -14.59
CA VAL A 445 -3.03 23.12 -13.16
C VAL A 445 -3.71 24.42 -12.67
N PRO A 446 -4.91 24.35 -12.05
CA PRO A 446 -5.56 25.49 -11.43
C PRO A 446 -4.63 26.23 -10.48
N GLY A 447 -4.52 27.55 -10.64
CA GLY A 447 -3.61 28.40 -9.85
C GLY A 447 -2.21 28.52 -10.45
N ALA A 448 -1.81 27.65 -11.39
CA ALA A 448 -0.48 27.69 -12.01
C ALA A 448 -0.46 28.36 -13.39
N GLN A 449 -1.61 28.80 -13.94
CA GLN A 449 -1.67 29.41 -15.28
C GLN A 449 -0.77 30.66 -15.39
N GLY A 450 -0.79 31.51 -14.36
CA GLY A 450 -0.01 32.74 -14.26
C GLY A 450 1.39 32.58 -13.66
N MET A 451 1.84 31.34 -13.42
CA MET A 451 3.12 31.08 -12.75
C MET A 451 4.31 31.65 -13.56
N PRO A 452 5.28 32.32 -12.91
CA PRO A 452 6.49 32.82 -13.58
C PRO A 452 7.27 31.71 -14.28
N ALA A 453 7.83 32.01 -15.46
CA ALA A 453 8.56 31.03 -16.26
C ALA A 453 9.69 30.35 -15.49
N ALA A 454 10.43 31.10 -14.65
CA ALA A 454 11.50 30.55 -13.82
C ALA A 454 11.00 29.47 -12.84
N GLN A 455 9.83 29.67 -12.23
CA GLN A 455 9.24 28.70 -11.31
C GLN A 455 8.73 27.45 -12.05
N VAL A 456 8.13 27.64 -13.23
CA VAL A 456 7.74 26.52 -14.10
C VAL A 456 8.95 25.70 -14.53
N GLN A 457 10.06 26.33 -14.91
CA GLN A 457 11.29 25.62 -15.26
C GLN A 457 11.88 24.84 -14.08
N HIS A 458 11.77 25.36 -12.85
CA HIS A 458 12.16 24.61 -11.66
C HIS A 458 11.30 23.35 -11.47
N ILE A 459 9.98 23.46 -11.66
CA ILE A 459 9.06 22.32 -11.61
C ILE A 459 9.37 21.30 -12.71
N VAL A 460 9.64 21.77 -13.95
CA VAL A 460 10.01 20.89 -15.07
C VAL A 460 11.26 20.08 -14.74
N ALA A 461 12.28 20.74 -14.19
CA ALA A 461 13.53 20.08 -13.77
C ALA A 461 13.29 19.07 -12.64
N ASP A 462 12.57 19.46 -11.60
CA ASP A 462 12.30 18.61 -10.44
C ASP A 462 11.39 17.42 -10.78
N ALA A 463 10.39 17.60 -11.65
CA ALA A 463 9.49 16.55 -12.08
C ALA A 463 10.19 15.51 -12.97
N ALA A 464 11.29 15.89 -13.64
CA ALA A 464 12.12 15.04 -14.50
C ALA A 464 11.30 14.14 -15.45
N GLY A 465 10.23 14.68 -16.03
CA GLY A 465 9.36 13.99 -16.98
C GLY A 465 8.27 13.10 -16.36
N VAL A 466 8.09 13.12 -15.04
CA VAL A 466 7.01 12.41 -14.32
C VAL A 466 5.78 13.32 -14.18
N PRO A 467 4.66 13.04 -14.86
CA PRO A 467 3.46 13.91 -14.87
C PRO A 467 2.89 14.19 -13.48
N LEU A 468 2.79 13.16 -12.62
CA LEU A 468 2.25 13.33 -11.28
C LEU A 468 3.10 14.29 -10.45
N PHE A 469 4.43 14.23 -10.58
CA PHE A 469 5.31 15.13 -9.85
C PHE A 469 5.13 16.57 -10.31
N ALA A 470 5.00 16.80 -11.61
CA ALA A 470 4.73 18.12 -12.15
C ALA A 470 3.42 18.71 -11.62
N VAL A 471 2.35 17.92 -11.59
CA VAL A 471 1.03 18.37 -11.09
C VAL A 471 1.10 18.70 -9.61
N GLU A 472 1.68 17.83 -8.78
CA GLU A 472 1.72 18.05 -7.33
C GLU A 472 2.69 19.18 -6.93
N LEU A 473 3.83 19.31 -7.61
CA LEU A 473 4.75 20.44 -7.40
C LEU A 473 4.09 21.78 -7.80
N ALA A 474 3.25 21.79 -8.84
CA ALA A 474 2.51 22.98 -9.25
C ALA A 474 1.40 23.34 -8.25
N ARG A 475 0.65 22.36 -7.74
CA ARG A 475 -0.41 22.55 -6.74
C ARG A 475 0.12 23.08 -5.41
N HIS A 476 1.25 22.55 -4.98
CA HIS A 476 1.86 22.85 -3.67
C HIS A 476 3.05 23.82 -3.81
N CYS A 477 3.07 24.64 -4.86
CA CYS A 477 4.22 25.50 -5.18
C CYS A 477 4.50 26.61 -4.15
N HIS A 478 3.56 26.87 -3.24
CA HIS A 478 3.69 27.83 -2.15
C HIS A 478 4.07 27.17 -0.82
N GLU A 479 4.08 25.84 -0.74
CA GLU A 479 4.40 25.11 0.49
C GLU A 479 5.90 24.97 0.68
N VAL A 480 6.33 24.96 1.94
CA VAL A 480 7.73 24.72 2.29
C VAL A 480 7.96 23.22 2.42
N GLY A 481 8.85 22.68 1.58
CA GLY A 481 9.25 21.27 1.62
C GLY A 481 8.64 20.43 0.51
N VAL A 482 8.52 19.13 0.74
CA VAL A 482 7.94 18.19 -0.23
C VAL A 482 6.47 17.97 0.11
N ALA A 483 5.60 18.13 -0.88
CA ALA A 483 4.16 17.91 -0.73
C ALA A 483 3.86 16.50 -0.20
N LEU A 484 2.90 16.41 0.73
CA LEU A 484 2.53 15.16 1.38
C LEU A 484 2.15 14.03 0.38
N PRO A 485 1.41 14.29 -0.71
CA PRO A 485 1.13 13.24 -1.70
C PRO A 485 2.37 12.67 -2.37
N LEU A 486 3.40 13.50 -2.62
CA LEU A 486 4.67 13.04 -3.18
C LEU A 486 5.46 12.20 -2.19
N LEU A 487 5.43 12.57 -0.90
CA LEU A 487 6.03 11.76 0.16
C LEU A 487 5.39 10.37 0.21
N VAL A 488 4.05 10.27 0.22
CA VAL A 488 3.33 8.99 0.25
C VAL A 488 3.79 8.08 -0.89
N ILE A 489 3.82 8.60 -2.13
CA ILE A 489 4.13 7.79 -3.32
C ILE A 489 5.60 7.35 -3.36
N VAL A 490 6.51 8.28 -3.09
CA VAL A 490 7.94 7.98 -3.14
C VAL A 490 8.35 7.03 -2.01
N ILE A 491 7.83 7.24 -0.80
CA ILE A 491 8.17 6.38 0.34
C ILE A 491 7.53 5.01 0.18
N ALA A 492 6.31 4.91 -0.33
CA ALA A 492 5.69 3.62 -0.65
C ALA A 492 6.54 2.82 -1.64
N ARG A 493 7.08 3.49 -2.67
CA ARG A 493 8.03 2.84 -3.60
C ARG A 493 9.29 2.40 -2.86
N LEU A 494 9.92 3.28 -2.07
CA LEU A 494 11.16 2.94 -1.37
C LEU A 494 10.96 1.78 -0.39
N ASP A 495 9.80 1.69 0.29
CA ASP A 495 9.49 0.61 1.24
C ASP A 495 9.36 -0.73 0.54
N SER A 496 8.71 -0.75 -0.63
CA SER A 496 8.54 -1.97 -1.43
C SER A 496 9.85 -2.54 -2.00
N LEU A 497 10.92 -1.73 -2.02
CA LEU A 497 12.23 -2.14 -2.55
C LEU A 497 13.19 -2.70 -1.49
N HIS A 498 12.86 -2.56 -0.20
CA HIS A 498 13.69 -3.06 0.92
C HIS A 498 15.17 -2.63 0.85
N LEU A 499 15.44 -1.42 0.38
CA LEU A 499 16.80 -0.87 0.23
C LEU A 499 17.39 -0.47 1.58
N ASP A 500 18.73 -0.45 1.65
CA ASP A 500 19.46 0.05 2.82
C ASP A 500 19.26 1.56 2.98
N ARG A 501 18.46 1.95 3.97
CA ARG A 501 18.12 3.35 4.22
C ARG A 501 19.30 4.16 4.74
N LYS A 502 20.23 3.54 5.46
CA LYS A 502 21.42 4.25 5.96
C LYS A 502 22.34 4.62 4.81
N LEU A 503 22.53 3.70 3.86
CA LEU A 503 23.27 3.94 2.62
C LEU A 503 22.67 5.12 1.84
N LEU A 504 21.36 5.09 1.59
CA LEU A 504 20.67 6.13 0.83
C LEU A 504 20.79 7.51 1.51
N ARG A 505 20.69 7.57 2.84
CA ARG A 505 20.85 8.81 3.61
C ARG A 505 22.27 9.38 3.50
N VAL A 506 23.28 8.51 3.57
CA VAL A 506 24.68 8.91 3.40
C VAL A 506 24.92 9.49 2.00
N ALA A 507 24.36 8.86 0.97
CA ALA A 507 24.46 9.36 -0.41
C ALA A 507 23.71 10.70 -0.60
N ALA A 508 22.53 10.86 0.01
CA ALA A 508 21.71 12.06 -0.16
C ALA A 508 22.33 13.34 0.43
N ARG A 509 23.11 13.20 1.52
CA ARG A 509 23.76 14.34 2.22
C ARG A 509 25.03 14.85 1.53
N ARG A 510 25.40 14.32 0.36
CA ARG A 510 26.63 14.70 -0.34
C ARG A 510 26.36 15.73 -1.42
N SER A 511 27.22 16.74 -1.47
CA SER A 511 27.22 17.73 -2.54
C SER A 511 27.66 17.13 -3.87
N LEU A 512 28.53 16.11 -3.84
CA LEU A 512 29.00 15.37 -5.02
C LEU A 512 28.56 13.90 -4.94
N PRO A 513 28.18 13.27 -6.06
CA PRO A 513 27.90 11.84 -6.13
C PRO A 513 29.10 11.01 -5.61
N PRO A 514 28.93 10.21 -4.53
CA PRO A 514 29.99 9.40 -3.95
C PRO A 514 30.15 8.05 -4.68
N THR A 515 31.33 7.44 -4.58
CA THR A 515 31.58 6.06 -5.03
C THR A 515 31.16 5.04 -3.97
N THR A 516 31.06 3.76 -4.35
CA THR A 516 30.81 2.64 -3.41
C THR A 516 31.81 2.60 -2.26
N ALA A 517 33.11 2.83 -2.56
CA ALA A 517 34.17 2.84 -1.55
C ALA A 517 34.01 4.00 -0.55
N GLU A 518 33.65 5.19 -1.03
CA GLU A 518 33.40 6.36 -0.18
C GLU A 518 32.18 6.15 0.72
N ILE A 519 31.09 5.58 0.20
CA ILE A 519 29.92 5.21 1.01
C ILE A 519 30.31 4.22 2.10
N ALA A 520 31.07 3.17 1.75
CA ALA A 520 31.50 2.16 2.71
C ALA A 520 32.36 2.75 3.83
N ALA A 521 33.31 3.63 3.48
CA ALA A 521 34.12 4.36 4.45
C ALA A 521 33.26 5.20 5.40
N MET A 522 32.24 5.91 4.90
CA MET A 522 31.32 6.71 5.72
C MET A 522 30.42 5.86 6.63
N LEU A 523 30.12 4.63 6.22
CA LEU A 523 29.37 3.67 7.04
C LEU A 523 30.25 2.95 8.07
N GLY A 524 31.57 3.08 7.98
CA GLY A 524 32.52 2.32 8.79
C GLY A 524 32.52 0.83 8.44
N GLN A 525 32.30 0.50 7.17
CA GLN A 525 32.17 -0.87 6.65
C GLN A 525 33.14 -1.12 5.50
N ALA A 526 33.48 -2.38 5.21
CA ALA A 526 34.30 -2.72 4.05
C ALA A 526 33.49 -2.58 2.74
N PRO A 527 34.09 -2.14 1.61
CA PRO A 527 33.38 -1.96 0.34
C PRO A 527 32.54 -3.17 -0.09
N ASP A 528 33.10 -4.38 0.04
CA ASP A 528 32.42 -5.63 -0.32
C ASP A 528 31.12 -5.86 0.46
N THR A 529 31.05 -5.38 1.71
CA THR A 529 29.85 -5.51 2.56
C THR A 529 28.72 -4.57 2.16
N VAL A 530 29.02 -3.53 1.38
CA VAL A 530 28.08 -2.50 0.93
C VAL A 530 27.73 -2.67 -0.56
N ALA A 531 28.59 -3.36 -1.32
CA ALA A 531 28.44 -3.61 -2.75
C ALA A 531 27.06 -4.17 -3.13
N ASP A 532 26.59 -5.22 -2.44
CA ASP A 532 25.27 -5.81 -2.69
C ASP A 532 24.12 -4.81 -2.47
N ALA A 533 24.25 -3.94 -1.46
CA ALA A 533 23.23 -2.94 -1.16
C ALA A 533 23.22 -1.81 -2.21
N VAL A 534 24.40 -1.39 -2.68
CA VAL A 534 24.52 -0.46 -3.82
C VAL A 534 23.93 -1.08 -5.08
N GLN A 535 24.32 -2.31 -5.40
CA GLN A 535 23.85 -3.00 -6.60
C GLN A 535 22.32 -3.14 -6.60
N ARG A 536 21.71 -3.46 -5.46
CA ARG A 536 20.23 -3.46 -5.32
C ARG A 536 19.62 -2.08 -5.58
N ALA A 537 20.22 -1.02 -5.05
CA ALA A 537 19.73 0.35 -5.25
C ALA A 537 19.87 0.80 -6.72
N VAL A 538 20.97 0.45 -7.39
CA VAL A 538 21.20 0.71 -8.82
C VAL A 538 20.24 -0.10 -9.69
N ALA A 539 20.09 -1.40 -9.42
CA ALA A 539 19.16 -2.28 -10.14
C ALA A 539 17.70 -1.84 -10.01
N SER A 540 17.31 -1.24 -8.88
CA SER A 540 15.97 -0.66 -8.70
C SER A 540 15.75 0.70 -9.37
N GLY A 541 16.83 1.32 -9.90
CA GLY A 541 16.81 2.65 -10.50
C GLY A 541 16.73 3.81 -9.50
N VAL A 542 16.88 3.54 -8.19
CA VAL A 542 16.91 4.59 -7.14
C VAL A 542 18.24 5.34 -7.20
N LEU A 543 19.34 4.60 -7.36
CA LEU A 543 20.65 5.13 -7.70
C LEU A 543 20.98 4.81 -9.17
N ARG A 544 21.90 5.58 -9.74
CA ARG A 544 22.54 5.39 -11.04
C ARG A 544 24.03 5.55 -10.84
N GLU A 545 24.77 4.66 -11.48
CA GLU A 545 26.22 4.69 -11.51
C GLU A 545 26.68 5.28 -12.84
N ASP A 546 27.57 6.27 -12.79
CA ASP A 546 28.22 6.80 -13.99
C ASP A 546 29.46 5.97 -14.39
N ALA A 547 30.13 6.39 -15.47
CA ALA A 547 31.32 5.70 -15.97
C ALA A 547 32.50 5.70 -14.97
N ASP A 548 32.52 6.65 -14.03
CA ASP A 548 33.57 6.79 -13.01
C ASP A 548 33.20 6.05 -11.71
N GLY A 549 32.10 5.28 -11.70
CA GLY A 549 31.62 4.54 -10.54
C GLY A 549 30.97 5.41 -9.47
N ARG A 550 30.57 6.65 -9.81
CA ARG A 550 29.89 7.55 -8.88
C ARG A 550 28.39 7.35 -8.90
N LEU A 551 27.80 7.40 -7.72
CA LEU A 551 26.40 7.06 -7.47
C LEU A 551 25.56 8.31 -7.27
N ASP A 552 24.68 8.61 -8.23
CA ASP A 552 23.67 9.66 -8.10
C ASP A 552 22.25 9.08 -8.06
N PHE A 553 21.28 9.85 -7.59
CA PHE A 553 19.88 9.46 -7.60
C PHE A 553 19.31 9.46 -9.01
N GLY A 554 18.58 8.41 -9.37
CA GLY A 554 17.91 8.31 -10.67
C GLY A 554 16.79 9.34 -10.89
N HIS A 555 16.45 10.10 -9.85
CA HIS A 555 15.46 11.18 -9.90
C HIS A 555 15.80 12.29 -8.89
N PRO A 556 15.73 13.60 -9.27
CA PRO A 556 16.10 14.72 -8.38
C PRO A 556 15.35 14.75 -7.05
N LEU A 557 14.03 14.52 -7.06
CA LEU A 557 13.22 14.49 -5.83
C LEU A 557 13.61 13.37 -4.85
N LEU A 558 14.20 12.25 -5.30
CA LEU A 558 14.57 11.18 -4.36
C LEU A 558 15.61 11.68 -3.36
N ARG A 559 16.60 12.46 -3.81
CA ARG A 559 17.60 13.07 -2.95
C ARG A 559 16.95 13.98 -1.91
N LYS A 560 16.10 14.92 -2.37
CA LYS A 560 15.38 15.86 -1.50
C LYS A 560 14.51 15.14 -0.46
N ILE A 561 13.80 14.09 -0.88
CA ILE A 561 12.93 13.31 0.00
C ILE A 561 13.75 12.53 1.02
N ILE A 562 14.77 11.78 0.61
CA ILE A 562 15.59 10.97 1.54
C ILE A 562 16.26 11.86 2.59
N ASP A 563 16.71 13.06 2.20
CA ASP A 563 17.24 14.03 3.15
C ASP A 563 16.14 14.53 4.10
N TYR A 564 14.95 14.88 3.59
CA TYR A 564 13.80 15.24 4.42
C TYR A 564 13.37 14.14 5.41
N LEU A 565 13.45 12.86 5.03
CA LEU A 565 13.10 11.75 5.93
C LEU A 565 14.08 11.59 7.09
N SER A 566 15.31 12.05 6.90
CA SER A 566 16.40 11.88 7.84
C SER A 566 16.24 12.78 9.07
N LEU A 567 16.24 12.17 10.24
CA LEU A 567 16.42 12.84 11.52
C LEU A 567 17.85 12.58 12.01
N GLU A 568 18.48 13.60 12.58
CA GLU A 568 19.82 13.47 13.18
C GLU A 568 19.82 12.60 14.43
#